data_AF-A0A2D3W732-F1
#
_entry.id   AF-A0A2D3W732-F1
#
_cell.length_a   1.000
_cell.length_b   1.000
_cell.length_c   1.000
_cell.angle_alpha   90.00
_cell.angle_beta   90.00
_cell.angle_gamma   90.00
#
_symmetry.space_group_name_H-M   'P 1'
#
loop_
_entity.id
_entity.type
_entity.pdbx_description
1 polymer ?
#
loop_
_entity_poly.entity_id
_entity_poly.type
_entity_poly.pdbx_seq_one_letter_code
_entity_poly.pdbx_strand_id
1 'polypeptide(L)'
;MFSWKQLLAIFILGIFLSACSFEQLSLKQTKETKVVINKNCKNYEEIMNFAKKYVEEEFEKGYFSKHDILGAKAQLFLIKNKSQTVFAENINAALNSYETNYNLAQKEKCDLKDFPLAPLDKIYAYIEQATAKKEEK
;
A
#
# COMPACT_ATOMS: atom_id res chain seq x y z
N MET A 1 35.38 71.10 -13.63
CA MET A 1 35.79 70.69 -14.99
C MET A 1 35.95 69.18 -14.97
N PHE A 2 34.92 68.44 -15.40
CA PHE A 2 34.92 66.97 -15.37
C PHE A 2 35.61 66.43 -16.62
N SER A 3 36.58 65.54 -16.43
CA SER A 3 37.36 64.93 -17.50
C SER A 3 36.52 63.93 -18.30
N TRP A 4 36.53 64.04 -19.63
CA TRP A 4 35.78 63.18 -20.55
C TRP A 4 36.07 61.67 -20.33
N LYS A 5 37.25 61.33 -19.80
CA LYS A 5 37.61 59.95 -19.45
C LYS A 5 36.79 59.35 -18.30
N GLN A 6 36.15 60.16 -17.45
CA GLN A 6 35.29 59.69 -16.35
C GLN A 6 33.82 59.46 -16.78
N LEU A 7 33.38 60.06 -17.88
CA LEU A 7 32.01 59.86 -18.41
C LEU A 7 31.86 58.57 -19.23
N LEU A 8 32.96 58.00 -19.75
CA LEU A 8 32.94 56.74 -20.51
C LEU A 8 32.81 55.49 -19.63
N ALA A 9 33.16 55.57 -18.34
CA ALA A 9 33.10 54.42 -17.43
C ALA A 9 31.68 54.12 -16.89
N ILE A 10 30.76 55.09 -16.92
CA ILE A 10 29.41 54.95 -16.35
C ILE A 10 28.40 54.39 -17.38
N PHE A 11 28.69 54.48 -18.67
CA PHE A 11 27.79 53.99 -19.72
C PHE A 11 27.93 52.49 -20.06
N ILE A 12 28.98 51.81 -19.58
CA ILE A 12 29.23 50.39 -19.89
C ILE A 12 28.59 49.43 -18.86
N LEU A 13 28.21 49.92 -17.67
CA LEU A 13 27.56 49.08 -16.64
C LEU A 13 26.03 48.99 -16.76
N GLY A 14 25.41 49.65 -17.75
CA GLY A 14 23.95 49.79 -17.86
C GLY A 14 23.24 48.86 -18.85
N ILE A 15 23.94 47.91 -19.49
CA ILE A 15 23.35 47.07 -20.57
C ILE A 15 23.18 45.59 -20.15
N PHE A 16 23.54 45.19 -18.93
CA PHE A 16 23.46 43.79 -18.48
C PHE A 16 22.20 43.40 -17.66
N LEU A 17 21.13 44.21 -17.66
CA LEU A 17 19.93 43.96 -16.83
C LEU A 17 18.57 43.99 -17.57
N SER A 18 18.53 43.83 -18.89
CA SER A 18 17.24 43.60 -19.56
C SER A 18 17.33 42.57 -20.67
N ALA A 19 16.37 41.64 -20.66
CA ALA A 19 16.06 40.63 -21.67
C ALA A 19 16.77 39.26 -21.59
N CYS A 20 16.70 38.58 -20.44
CA CYS A 20 16.25 37.18 -20.48
C CYS A 20 14.74 37.20 -20.71
N SER A 21 14.31 37.34 -21.98
CA SER A 21 12.91 37.08 -22.35
C SER A 21 12.71 35.58 -22.41
N PHE A 22 12.13 35.05 -21.35
CA PHE A 22 11.65 33.68 -21.25
C PHE A 22 10.37 33.56 -22.08
N GLU A 23 10.49 33.16 -23.34
CA GLU A 23 9.35 32.73 -24.14
C GLU A 23 8.88 31.35 -23.65
N GLN A 24 7.85 31.35 -22.80
CA GLN A 24 7.03 30.17 -22.54
C GLN A 24 6.11 29.89 -23.73
N LEU A 25 6.63 29.18 -24.72
CA LEU A 25 5.79 28.47 -25.69
C LEU A 25 5.22 27.23 -24.99
N SER A 26 3.92 27.29 -24.67
CA SER A 26 3.14 26.17 -24.14
C SER A 26 3.01 25.06 -25.18
N LEU A 27 3.98 24.16 -25.24
CA LEU A 27 3.74 22.82 -25.76
C LEU A 27 2.79 22.14 -24.77
N LYS A 28 1.55 21.98 -25.21
CA LYS A 28 0.52 21.16 -24.58
C LYS A 28 1.03 19.71 -24.59
N GLN A 29 1.92 19.39 -23.65
CA GLN A 29 2.29 18.02 -23.35
C GLN A 29 1.01 17.36 -22.85
N THR A 30 0.43 16.52 -23.70
CA THR A 30 -0.34 15.37 -23.24
C THR A 30 0.59 14.68 -22.24
N LYS A 31 0.36 14.91 -20.93
CA LYS A 31 0.97 14.14 -19.87
C LYS A 31 0.47 12.72 -20.10
N GLU A 32 1.19 11.94 -20.90
CA GLU A 32 1.27 10.53 -20.67
C GLU A 32 1.73 10.42 -19.22
N THR A 33 0.79 10.13 -18.34
CA THR A 33 1.07 9.76 -16.97
C THR A 33 1.95 8.53 -17.07
N LYS A 34 3.28 8.73 -17.07
CA LYS A 34 4.22 7.66 -16.77
C LYS A 34 3.74 7.13 -15.42
N VAL A 35 3.10 5.96 -15.46
CA VAL A 35 2.87 5.16 -14.28
C VAL A 35 4.27 4.86 -13.79
N VAL A 36 4.75 5.67 -12.85
CA VAL A 36 5.91 5.33 -12.06
C VAL A 36 5.43 4.13 -11.27
N ILE A 37 5.64 2.93 -11.82
CA ILE A 37 5.50 1.69 -11.07
C ILE A 37 6.57 1.82 -9.99
N ASN A 38 6.16 2.35 -8.85
CA ASN A 38 7.01 2.48 -7.68
C ASN A 38 7.42 1.04 -7.35
N LYS A 39 8.69 0.70 -7.53
CA LYS A 39 9.23 -0.65 -7.29
C LYS A 39 8.82 -1.20 -5.92
N ASN A 40 8.54 -0.31 -4.97
CA ASN A 40 8.07 -0.63 -3.64
C ASN A 40 6.64 -1.17 -3.62
N CYS A 41 5.73 -0.71 -4.49
CA CYS A 41 4.34 -1.19 -4.53
C CYS A 41 4.28 -2.68 -4.85
N LYS A 42 5.02 -3.13 -5.86
CA LYS A 42 5.08 -4.55 -6.21
C LYS A 42 5.55 -5.41 -5.03
N ASN A 43 6.56 -4.93 -4.28
CA ASN A 43 7.05 -5.65 -3.11
C ASN A 43 6.00 -5.74 -2.01
N TYR A 44 5.28 -4.64 -1.72
CA TYR A 44 4.21 -4.66 -0.73
C TYR A 44 3.08 -5.60 -1.13
N GLU A 45 2.67 -5.57 -2.41
CA GLU A 45 1.65 -6.46 -2.98
C GLU A 45 2.05 -7.93 -2.86
N GLU A 46 3.31 -8.27 -3.17
CA GLU A 46 3.83 -9.64 -3.04
C GLU A 46 3.76 -10.13 -1.58
N ILE A 47 4.17 -9.28 -0.62
CA ILE A 47 4.13 -9.63 0.82
C ILE A 47 2.68 -9.75 1.31
N MET A 48 1.82 -8.81 0.95
CA MET A 48 0.40 -8.86 1.31
C MET A 48 -0.28 -10.10 0.74
N ASN A 49 -0.02 -10.44 -0.53
CA ASN A 49 -0.55 -11.65 -1.15
C ASN A 49 -0.08 -12.91 -0.43
N PHE A 50 1.21 -13.00 -0.10
CA PHE A 50 1.74 -14.14 0.61
C PHE A 50 1.10 -14.29 2.00
N ALA A 51 1.04 -13.20 2.78
CA ALA A 51 0.47 -13.22 4.12
C ALA A 51 -1.03 -13.60 4.11
N LYS A 52 -1.81 -12.99 3.20
CA LYS A 52 -3.23 -13.34 2.99
C LYS A 52 -3.38 -14.81 2.64
N LYS A 53 -2.63 -15.30 1.65
CA LYS A 53 -2.71 -16.69 1.18
C LYS A 53 -2.32 -17.67 2.28
N TYR A 54 -1.28 -17.38 3.05
CA TYR A 54 -0.88 -18.19 4.20
C TYR A 54 -2.03 -18.36 5.19
N VAL A 55 -2.67 -17.26 5.60
CA VAL A 55 -3.81 -17.29 6.53
C VAL A 55 -4.98 -18.09 5.96
N GLU A 56 -5.35 -17.87 4.69
CA GLU A 56 -6.42 -18.63 4.03
C GLU A 56 -6.11 -20.13 3.96
N GLU A 57 -4.88 -20.52 3.61
CA GLU A 57 -4.49 -21.92 3.49
C GLU A 57 -4.42 -22.65 4.84
N GLU A 58 -3.96 -22.00 5.90
CA GLU A 58 -3.93 -22.58 7.24
C GLU A 58 -5.35 -22.93 7.72
N PHE A 59 -6.32 -22.06 7.46
CA PHE A 59 -7.72 -22.35 7.78
C PHE A 59 -8.34 -23.43 6.89
N GLU A 60 -8.03 -23.39 5.58
CA GLU A 60 -8.53 -24.38 4.63
C GLU A 60 -8.03 -25.80 4.97
N LYS A 61 -6.73 -25.97 5.15
CA LYS A 61 -6.08 -27.26 5.46
C LYS A 61 -6.36 -27.71 6.89
N GLY A 62 -6.38 -26.76 7.83
CA GLY A 62 -6.59 -27.04 9.24
C GLY A 62 -8.00 -27.51 9.54
N TYR A 63 -9.01 -26.85 8.94
CA TYR A 63 -10.38 -26.91 9.41
C TYR A 63 -11.41 -27.13 8.29
N PHE A 64 -11.40 -26.30 7.24
CA PHE A 64 -12.52 -26.27 6.28
C PHE A 64 -12.59 -27.52 5.42
N SER A 65 -11.45 -28.02 4.91
CA SER A 65 -11.36 -29.30 4.20
C SER A 65 -11.83 -30.50 5.03
N LYS A 66 -11.75 -30.40 6.36
CA LYS A 66 -12.19 -31.43 7.32
C LYS A 66 -13.60 -31.18 7.86
N HIS A 67 -14.29 -30.14 7.38
CA HIS A 67 -15.60 -29.70 7.87
C HIS A 67 -15.62 -29.35 9.38
N ASP A 68 -14.47 -29.02 9.95
CA ASP A 68 -14.30 -28.70 11.38
C ASP A 68 -14.57 -27.21 11.67
N ILE A 69 -15.84 -26.83 11.54
CA ILE A 69 -16.27 -25.44 11.79
C ILE A 69 -16.10 -25.05 13.26
N LEU A 70 -16.23 -26.00 14.19
CA LEU A 70 -16.06 -25.71 15.62
C LEU A 70 -14.59 -25.42 15.96
N GLY A 71 -13.66 -26.22 15.44
CA GLY A 71 -12.23 -25.96 15.56
C GLY A 71 -11.83 -24.62 14.93
N ALA A 72 -12.38 -24.29 13.76
CA ALA A 72 -12.14 -23.00 13.12
C ALA A 72 -12.59 -21.81 13.99
N LYS A 73 -13.78 -21.91 14.61
CA LYS A 73 -14.28 -20.89 15.56
C LYS A 73 -13.36 -20.75 16.77
N ALA A 74 -12.94 -21.88 17.34
CA ALA A 74 -12.04 -21.89 18.49
C ALA A 74 -10.70 -21.20 18.16
N GLN A 75 -10.11 -21.49 16.99
CA GLN A 75 -8.88 -20.80 16.58
C GLN A 75 -9.08 -19.31 16.34
N LEU A 76 -10.18 -18.90 15.70
CA LEU A 76 -10.47 -17.48 15.53
C LEU A 76 -10.56 -16.75 16.87
N PHE A 77 -11.15 -17.39 17.87
CA PHE A 77 -11.18 -16.84 19.22
C PHE A 77 -9.76 -16.67 19.79
N LEU A 78 -8.90 -17.69 19.66
CA LEU A 78 -7.51 -17.64 20.12
C LEU A 78 -6.69 -16.56 19.39
N ILE A 79 -6.86 -16.44 18.07
CA ILE A 79 -6.21 -15.40 17.24
C ILE A 79 -6.64 -14.01 17.70
N LYS A 80 -7.96 -13.77 17.82
CA LYS A 80 -8.52 -12.50 18.30
C LYS A 80 -7.97 -12.08 19.66
N ASN A 81 -7.76 -13.04 20.55
CA ASN A 81 -7.24 -12.81 21.89
C ASN A 81 -5.70 -12.84 21.96
N LYS A 82 -4.99 -12.91 20.82
CA LYS A 82 -3.52 -12.94 20.75
C LYS A 82 -2.91 -14.03 21.63
N SER A 83 -3.53 -15.21 21.62
CA SER A 83 -3.06 -16.37 22.38
C SER A 83 -1.64 -16.77 21.95
N GLN A 84 -0.86 -17.33 22.89
CA GLN A 84 0.51 -17.83 22.67
C GLN A 84 0.54 -19.25 22.07
N THR A 85 -0.53 -19.70 21.42
CA THR A 85 -0.47 -20.95 20.69
C THR A 85 0.29 -20.73 19.39
N VAL A 86 1.10 -21.72 18.98
CA VAL A 86 1.89 -21.64 17.74
C VAL A 86 1.02 -21.24 16.53
N PHE A 87 -0.19 -21.78 16.44
CA PHE A 87 -1.13 -21.41 15.38
C PHE A 87 -1.54 -19.93 15.46
N ALA A 88 -1.98 -19.46 16.63
CA ALA A 88 -2.41 -18.08 16.79
C ALA A 88 -1.26 -17.09 16.61
N GLU A 89 -0.06 -17.42 17.08
CA GLU A 89 1.14 -16.61 16.90
C GLU A 89 1.52 -16.48 15.42
N ASN A 90 1.55 -17.58 14.68
CA ASN A 90 1.87 -17.57 13.26
C ASN A 90 0.84 -16.78 12.44
N ILE A 91 -0.46 -16.98 12.71
CA ILE A 91 -1.51 -16.23 12.03
C ILE A 91 -1.42 -14.74 12.37
N ASN A 92 -1.25 -14.38 13.65
CA ASN A 92 -1.10 -12.99 14.05
C ASN A 92 0.15 -12.33 13.46
N ALA A 93 1.26 -13.05 13.33
CA ALA A 93 2.46 -12.56 12.66
C ALA A 93 2.21 -12.29 11.17
N ALA A 94 1.50 -13.18 10.48
CA ALA A 94 1.11 -12.97 9.09
C ALA A 94 0.16 -11.77 8.93
N LEU A 95 -0.84 -11.63 9.80
CA LEU A 95 -1.76 -10.49 9.80
C LEU A 95 -1.03 -9.17 10.05
N ASN A 96 -0.10 -9.14 11.01
CA ASN A 96 0.72 -7.96 11.27
C ASN A 96 1.62 -7.60 10.07
N SER A 97 2.20 -8.60 9.40
CA SER A 97 2.96 -8.40 8.17
C SER A 97 2.07 -7.80 7.06
N TYR A 98 0.87 -8.34 6.90
CA TYR A 98 -0.12 -7.82 5.95
C TYR A 98 -0.45 -6.35 6.24
N GLU A 99 -0.87 -6.04 7.47
CA GLU A 99 -1.28 -4.69 7.87
C GLU A 99 -0.12 -3.68 7.74
N THR A 100 1.09 -4.07 8.13
CA THR A 100 2.27 -3.23 7.98
C THR A 100 2.52 -2.87 6.51
N ASN A 101 2.47 -3.86 5.61
CA ASN A 101 2.70 -3.63 4.19
C ASN A 101 1.54 -2.90 3.52
N TYR A 102 0.30 -3.13 3.96
CA TYR A 102 -0.87 -2.37 3.52
C TYR A 102 -0.72 -0.89 3.86
N ASN A 103 -0.30 -0.58 5.10
CA ASN A 103 -0.08 0.80 5.55
C ASN A 103 1.06 1.48 4.78
N LEU A 104 2.15 0.75 4.50
CA LEU A 104 3.24 1.25 3.66
C LEU A 104 2.78 1.50 2.22
N ALA A 105 2.05 0.57 1.63
CA ALA A 105 1.50 0.71 0.29
C ALA A 105 0.51 1.88 0.18
N GLN A 106 -0.32 2.09 1.20
CA GLN A 106 -1.23 3.23 1.28
C GLN A 106 -0.45 4.56 1.33
N LYS A 107 0.60 4.64 2.17
CA LYS A 107 1.47 5.80 2.28
C LYS A 107 2.17 6.14 0.95
N GLU A 108 2.59 5.11 0.23
CA GLU A 108 3.25 5.21 -1.08
C GLU A 108 2.25 5.34 -2.24
N LYS A 109 0.94 5.45 -1.96
CA LYS A 109 -0.15 5.61 -2.93
C LYS A 109 -0.22 4.49 -3.98
N CYS A 110 0.07 3.26 -3.57
CA CYS A 110 -0.12 2.06 -4.40
C CYS A 110 -1.61 1.78 -4.65
N ASP A 111 -1.91 1.02 -5.70
CA ASP A 111 -3.28 0.54 -5.94
C ASP A 111 -3.59 -0.61 -4.98
N LEU A 112 -4.67 -0.50 -4.22
CA LEU A 112 -5.05 -1.45 -3.17
C LEU A 112 -6.40 -2.14 -3.44
N LYS A 113 -6.95 -2.00 -4.64
CA LYS A 113 -8.28 -2.57 -4.98
C LYS A 113 -8.40 -4.07 -4.72
N ASP A 114 -7.31 -4.81 -4.89
CA ASP A 114 -7.28 -6.27 -4.72
C ASP A 114 -6.98 -6.73 -3.28
N PHE A 115 -6.68 -5.78 -2.38
CA PHE A 115 -6.19 -6.04 -1.04
C PHE A 115 -7.20 -5.57 0.03
N PRO A 116 -8.03 -6.46 0.59
CA PRO A 116 -8.92 -6.09 1.70
C PRO A 116 -8.11 -5.85 2.98
N LEU A 117 -8.42 -4.81 3.77
CA LEU A 117 -7.67 -4.51 4.99
C LEU A 117 -7.69 -5.64 6.03
N ALA A 118 -8.74 -6.46 6.06
CA ALA A 118 -8.93 -7.52 7.04
C ALA A 118 -8.92 -8.91 6.38
N PRO A 119 -7.75 -9.59 6.31
CA PRO A 119 -7.63 -10.91 5.71
C PRO A 119 -8.50 -12.00 6.36
N LEU A 120 -8.91 -11.79 7.62
CA LEU A 120 -9.79 -12.72 8.32
C LEU A 120 -11.27 -12.61 7.93
N ASP A 121 -11.70 -11.55 7.25
CA ASP A 121 -13.12 -11.34 6.94
C ASP A 121 -13.72 -12.49 6.12
N LYS A 122 -12.94 -13.00 5.16
CA LYS A 122 -13.34 -14.17 4.34
C LYS A 122 -13.52 -15.42 5.20
N ILE A 123 -12.66 -15.60 6.20
CA ILE A 123 -12.73 -16.73 7.14
C ILE A 123 -13.95 -16.60 8.05
N TYR A 124 -14.21 -15.40 8.57
CA TYR A 124 -15.42 -15.12 9.36
C TYR A 124 -16.69 -15.40 8.56
N ALA A 125 -16.80 -14.83 7.35
CA ALA A 125 -17.96 -15.01 6.49
C ALA A 125 -18.21 -16.48 6.16
N TYR A 126 -17.15 -17.25 5.89
CA TYR A 126 -17.27 -18.69 5.65
C TYR A 126 -17.83 -19.42 6.87
N ILE A 127 -17.31 -19.13 8.06
CA ILE A 127 -17.73 -19.78 9.31
C ILE A 127 -19.17 -19.42 9.67
N GLU A 128 -19.60 -18.18 9.47
CA GLU A 128 -20.99 -17.76 9.65
C GLU A 128 -21.93 -18.53 8.73
N GLN A 129 -21.63 -18.56 7.43
CA GLN A 129 -22.44 -19.31 6.45
C GLN A 129 -22.49 -20.81 6.78
N ALA A 130 -21.37 -21.40 7.18
CA ALA A 130 -21.31 -22.81 7.54
C ALA A 130 -22.05 -23.13 8.85
N THR A 131 -22.16 -22.15 9.76
CA THR A 131 -22.93 -22.28 11.01
C THR A 131 -24.43 -22.24 10.73
N ALA A 132 -24.90 -21.25 9.97
CA ALA A 132 -26.32 -21.11 9.64
C ALA A 132 -26.88 -22.38 8.96
N LYS A 133 -26.13 -22.95 8.01
CA LYS A 133 -26.51 -24.20 7.33
C LYS A 133 -26.61 -25.44 8.23
N LYS A 134 -25.96 -25.43 9.40
CA LYS A 134 -26.05 -26.53 10.38
C LYS A 134 -27.26 -26.38 11.30
N GLU A 135 -27.72 -25.15 11.55
CA GLU A 135 -28.87 -24.87 12.41
C GLU A 135 -30.21 -25.10 11.69
N GLU A 136 -30.21 -25.10 10.36
CA GLU A 136 -31.37 -25.43 9.52
C GLU A 136 -31.60 -26.94 9.31
N LYS A 137 -30.72 -27.81 9.82
CA LYS A 137 -30.80 -29.28 9.69
C LYS A 137 -31.14 -29.95 11.02
#